data_AF-A0A7Y1TQG6-F1
#
_entry.id   AF-A0A7Y1TQG6-F1
#
_cell.length_a   1.000
_cell.length_b   1.000
_cell.length_c   1.000
_cell.angle_alpha   90.00
_cell.angle_beta   90.00
_cell.angle_gamma   90.00
#
_symmetry.space_group_name_H-M   'P 1'
#
loop_
_entity.id
_entity.type
_entity.pdbx_description
1 polymer ?
#
loop_
_entity_poly.entity_id
_entity_poly.type
_entity_poly.pdbx_seq_one_letter_code
_entity_poly.pdbx_strand_id
1 'polypeptide(L)'
;MPNILKKVTKHCSDVLAADETFHTATFVQPAGSVGKQVALGAIGGIAGALVANKMAAKRQETDAPLGVAEDLPTDRSHVALTNRRVLFFKHGSMSGNPKELCAELPLDTLVDMTMEKGKLSHFMTMKFADGSATSYDVVRGAQADDFIDGFNLLKGRAASAN
;
A
#
# COMPACT_ATOMS: atom_id res chain seq x y z
N MET A 1 9.63 -5.07 -12.00
CA MET A 1 8.17 -5.25 -11.81
C MET A 1 7.46 -4.53 -12.96
N PRO A 2 6.32 -5.02 -13.49
CA PRO A 2 5.54 -4.27 -14.48
C PRO A 2 5.09 -2.93 -13.89
N ASN A 3 4.97 -1.88 -14.72
CA ASN A 3 4.44 -0.58 -14.29
C ASN A 3 3.01 -0.77 -13.74
N ILE A 4 2.86 -0.55 -12.43
CA ILE A 4 1.63 -0.83 -11.69
C ILE A 4 0.55 0.18 -12.07
N LEU A 5 0.89 1.46 -12.22
CA LEU A 5 -0.05 2.48 -12.68
C LEU A 5 -0.67 2.08 -14.02
N LYS A 6 0.15 1.71 -15.00
CA LYS A 6 -0.33 1.25 -16.32
C LYS A 6 -1.27 0.05 -16.21
N LYS A 7 -1.02 -0.87 -15.27
CA LYS A 7 -1.91 -2.00 -15.01
C LYS A 7 -3.24 -1.55 -14.43
N VAL A 8 -3.23 -0.72 -13.39
CA VAL A 8 -4.46 -0.21 -12.77
C VAL A 8 -5.28 0.59 -13.78
N THR A 9 -4.66 1.53 -14.51
CA THR A 9 -5.35 2.31 -15.55
C THR A 9 -6.00 1.41 -16.61
N LYS A 10 -5.32 0.33 -17.03
CA LYS A 10 -5.86 -0.58 -18.05
C LYS A 10 -7.07 -1.39 -17.56
N HIS A 11 -7.09 -1.76 -16.27
CA HIS A 11 -8.03 -2.76 -15.76
C HIS A 11 -9.11 -2.18 -14.85
N CYS A 12 -8.97 -0.94 -14.40
CA CYS A 12 -9.80 -0.35 -13.34
C CYS A 12 -10.17 1.12 -13.60
N SER A 13 -10.07 1.62 -14.84
CA SER A 13 -10.44 3.02 -15.14
C SER A 13 -11.94 3.27 -15.08
N ASP A 14 -12.76 2.23 -15.10
CA ASP A 14 -14.21 2.26 -15.02
C ASP A 14 -14.74 2.75 -13.66
N VAL A 15 -13.94 2.71 -12.61
CA VAL A 15 -14.33 3.19 -11.27
C VAL A 15 -14.13 4.70 -11.08
N LEU A 16 -13.48 5.37 -12.02
CA LEU A 16 -13.16 6.79 -11.93
C LEU A 16 -14.36 7.66 -12.33
N ALA A 17 -14.55 8.77 -11.62
CA ALA A 17 -15.40 9.84 -12.12
C ALA A 17 -14.80 10.49 -13.38
N ALA A 18 -15.63 11.21 -14.15
CA ALA A 18 -15.22 11.78 -15.44
C ALA A 18 -14.01 12.75 -15.37
N ASP A 19 -13.82 13.42 -14.23
CA ASP A 19 -12.72 14.35 -13.96
C ASP A 19 -11.69 13.78 -12.96
N GLU A 20 -11.81 12.50 -12.63
CA GLU A 20 -10.89 11.80 -11.76
C GLU A 20 -9.81 11.08 -12.60
N THR A 21 -8.55 11.17 -12.17
CA THR A 21 -7.44 10.50 -12.87
C THR A 21 -6.50 9.81 -11.89
N PHE A 22 -5.93 8.68 -12.31
CA PHE A 22 -4.87 8.02 -11.55
C PHE A 22 -3.55 8.79 -11.69
N HIS A 23 -2.91 9.11 -10.57
CA HIS A 23 -1.59 9.74 -10.53
C HIS A 23 -0.47 8.72 -10.37
N THR A 24 -0.58 7.87 -9.37
CA THR A 24 0.44 6.87 -9.01
C THR A 24 -0.24 5.60 -8.52
N ALA A 25 0.48 4.48 -8.57
CA ALA A 25 -0.02 3.23 -8.02
C ALA A 25 1.13 2.36 -7.53
N THR A 26 0.87 1.58 -6.48
CA THR A 26 1.80 0.63 -5.88
C THR A 26 1.10 -0.71 -5.58
N PHE A 27 1.87 -1.69 -5.12
CA PHE A 27 1.38 -3.00 -4.73
C PHE A 27 1.76 -3.28 -3.29
N VAL A 28 0.75 -3.58 -2.48
CA VAL A 28 0.88 -3.81 -1.05
C VAL A 28 0.53 -5.23 -0.69
N GLN A 29 1.13 -5.73 0.39
CA GLN A 29 0.81 -7.01 0.98
C GLN A 29 0.55 -6.81 2.48
N PRO A 30 -0.25 -7.70 3.10
CA PRO A 30 -0.48 -7.64 4.54
C PRO A 30 0.80 -7.58 5.32
N ALA A 31 0.72 -6.90 6.44
CA ALA A 31 1.82 -6.75 7.35
C ALA A 31 2.43 -8.11 7.75
N GLY A 32 3.73 -8.27 7.51
CA GLY A 32 4.52 -9.44 7.92
C GLY A 32 4.46 -10.58 6.92
N SER A 33 3.72 -10.42 5.83
CA SER A 33 3.58 -11.44 4.78
C SER A 33 4.91 -11.75 4.09
N VAL A 34 5.80 -10.77 3.93
CA VAL A 34 7.14 -11.01 3.36
C VAL A 34 7.99 -11.82 4.34
N GLY A 35 7.97 -11.46 5.63
CA GLY A 35 8.66 -12.22 6.67
C GLY A 35 8.18 -13.67 6.77
N LYS A 36 6.86 -13.90 6.68
CA LYS A 36 6.27 -15.24 6.63
C LYS A 36 6.72 -16.03 5.40
N GLN A 37 6.77 -15.41 4.22
CA GLN A 37 7.27 -16.06 3.00
C GLN A 37 8.75 -16.45 3.12
N VAL A 38 9.56 -15.60 3.76
CA VAL A 38 10.97 -15.90 4.06
C VAL A 38 11.10 -17.06 5.07
N ALA A 39 10.32 -17.03 6.15
CA ALA A 39 10.32 -18.09 7.18
C ALA A 39 9.89 -19.45 6.62
N LEU A 40 8.93 -19.47 5.69
CA LEU A 40 8.47 -20.67 5.00
C LEU A 40 9.44 -21.14 3.89
N GLY A 41 10.61 -20.49 3.75
CA GLY A 41 11.62 -20.86 2.77
C GLY A 41 11.29 -20.45 1.33
N ALA A 42 10.14 -19.83 1.08
CA ALA A 42 9.73 -19.35 -0.25
C ALA A 42 10.64 -18.22 -0.75
N ILE A 43 11.29 -17.49 0.16
CA ILE A 43 12.27 -16.44 -0.14
C ILE A 43 13.48 -16.63 0.78
N GLY A 44 14.49 -17.39 0.36
CA GLY A 44 15.80 -17.45 1.06
C GLY A 44 16.21 -18.77 1.72
N GLY A 45 15.42 -19.84 1.58
CA GLY A 45 15.81 -21.19 2.04
C GLY A 45 16.06 -21.32 3.55
N ILE A 46 17.01 -22.17 3.94
CA ILE A 46 17.24 -22.61 5.34
C ILE A 46 17.62 -21.46 6.30
N ALA A 47 18.18 -20.36 5.79
CA ALA A 47 18.52 -19.17 6.58
C ALA A 47 17.33 -18.24 6.86
N GLY A 48 16.14 -18.55 6.32
CA GLY A 48 14.97 -17.67 6.34
C GLY A 48 14.47 -17.32 7.74
N ALA A 49 14.46 -18.25 8.69
CA ALA A 49 13.90 -18.02 10.04
C ALA A 49 14.62 -16.89 10.80
N LEU A 50 15.96 -16.81 10.73
CA LEU A 50 16.73 -15.76 11.40
C LEU A 50 16.50 -14.38 10.78
N VAL A 51 16.30 -14.33 9.45
CA VAL A 51 16.01 -13.09 8.73
C VAL A 51 14.59 -12.61 9.04
N ALA A 52 13.62 -13.53 9.10
CA ALA A 52 12.24 -13.21 9.45
C ALA A 52 12.13 -12.60 10.86
N ASN A 53 12.84 -13.14 11.86
CA ASN A 53 12.85 -12.59 13.22
C ASN A 53 13.41 -11.16 13.28
N LYS A 54 14.48 -10.87 12.52
CA LYS A 54 15.02 -9.51 12.42
C LYS A 54 14.07 -8.54 11.72
N MET A 55 13.25 -9.02 10.78
CA MET A 55 12.24 -8.20 10.12
C MET A 55 11.06 -7.90 11.04
N ALA A 56 10.63 -8.86 11.86
CA ALA A 56 9.58 -8.63 12.85
C ALA A 56 9.98 -7.55 13.87
N ALA A 57 11.23 -7.58 14.36
CA ALA A 57 11.73 -6.61 15.35
C ALA A 57 11.89 -5.17 14.81
N LYS A 58 11.96 -4.98 13.49
CA LYS A 58 12.01 -3.66 12.87
C LYS A 58 10.65 -3.08 12.54
N ARG A 59 9.60 -3.89 12.65
CA ARG A 59 8.26 -3.44 12.36
C ARG A 59 7.81 -2.52 13.50
N GLN A 60 7.31 -1.33 13.17
CA GLN A 60 6.52 -0.60 14.15
C GLN A 60 5.32 -1.48 14.52
N GLU A 61 5.17 -1.79 15.81
CA GLU A 61 3.93 -2.30 16.35
C GLU A 61 2.88 -1.19 16.16
N THR A 62 2.11 -1.30 15.09
CA THR A 62 0.77 -0.69 15.08
C THR A 62 -0.11 -1.59 15.92
N ASP A 63 -0.75 -1.03 16.95
CA ASP A 63 -1.82 -1.69 17.69
C ASP A 63 -2.85 -2.28 16.71
N ALA A 64 -3.67 -3.23 17.18
CA ALA A 64 -4.76 -3.77 16.38
C ALA A 64 -5.53 -2.62 15.71
N PRO A 65 -5.77 -2.69 14.38
CA PRO A 65 -6.44 -1.60 13.69
C PRO A 65 -7.78 -1.35 14.39
N LEU A 66 -8.04 -0.10 14.72
CA LEU A 66 -9.31 0.42 15.22
C LEU A 66 -9.79 1.51 14.26
N GLY A 67 -11.09 1.76 14.16
CA GLY A 67 -11.61 2.85 13.30
C GLY A 67 -11.38 2.62 11.81
N VAL A 68 -11.02 3.66 11.06
CA VAL A 68 -10.85 3.61 9.58
C VAL A 68 -9.87 2.53 9.14
N ALA A 69 -8.86 2.22 9.96
CA ALA A 69 -7.89 1.19 9.65
C ALA A 69 -8.49 -0.24 9.59
N GLU A 70 -9.64 -0.50 10.23
CA GLU A 70 -10.30 -1.81 10.23
C GLU A 70 -10.93 -2.15 8.88
N ASP A 71 -11.43 -1.14 8.16
CA ASP A 71 -12.12 -1.32 6.87
C ASP A 71 -11.16 -1.55 5.71
N LEU A 72 -9.85 -1.44 5.97
CA LEU A 72 -8.83 -1.57 4.95
C LEU A 72 -8.45 -3.02 4.67
N PRO A 73 -8.17 -3.37 3.41
CA PRO A 73 -7.94 -4.75 3.03
C PRO A 73 -6.69 -5.29 3.73
N THR A 74 -6.83 -6.46 4.33
CA THR A 74 -5.74 -7.24 4.93
C THR A 74 -5.13 -8.23 3.95
N ASP A 75 -5.48 -8.13 2.65
CA ASP A 75 -4.99 -8.99 1.58
C ASP A 75 -4.05 -8.23 0.64
N ARG A 76 -3.37 -8.99 -0.24
CA ARG A 76 -2.55 -8.41 -1.31
C ARG A 76 -3.41 -7.53 -2.20
N SER A 77 -3.00 -6.29 -2.39
CA SER A 77 -3.82 -5.27 -3.07
C SER A 77 -2.98 -4.40 -3.98
N HIS A 78 -3.58 -3.95 -5.08
CA HIS A 78 -3.06 -2.81 -5.83
C HIS A 78 -3.66 -1.55 -5.24
N VAL A 79 -2.81 -0.57 -4.93
CA VAL A 79 -3.25 0.70 -4.34
C VAL A 79 -2.98 1.79 -5.34
N ALA A 80 -3.98 2.60 -5.65
CA ALA A 80 -3.86 3.69 -6.61
C ALA A 80 -4.27 5.00 -5.96
N LEU A 81 -3.52 6.04 -6.28
CA LEU A 81 -3.76 7.41 -5.82
C LEU A 81 -4.39 8.19 -6.97
N THR A 82 -5.54 8.81 -6.71
CA THR A 82 -6.19 9.74 -7.64
C THR A 82 -6.06 11.17 -7.13
N ASN A 83 -6.55 12.14 -7.91
CA ASN A 83 -6.66 13.53 -7.48
C ASN A 83 -7.68 13.74 -6.33
N ARG A 84 -8.42 12.70 -5.92
CA ARG A 84 -9.51 12.80 -4.93
C ARG A 84 -9.37 11.82 -3.76
N ARG A 85 -8.87 10.61 -4.01
CA ARG A 85 -8.91 9.49 -3.07
C ARG A 85 -7.83 8.46 -3.34
N VAL A 86 -7.61 7.59 -2.37
CA VAL A 86 -6.83 6.36 -2.51
C VAL A 86 -7.80 5.20 -2.74
N LEU A 87 -7.51 4.36 -3.71
CA LEU A 87 -8.33 3.22 -4.13
C LEU A 87 -7.55 1.93 -3.94
N PHE A 88 -8.20 0.91 -3.37
CA PHE A 88 -7.65 -0.43 -3.20
C PHE A 88 -8.39 -1.41 -4.09
N PHE A 89 -7.61 -2.17 -4.86
CA PHE A 89 -8.10 -3.21 -5.76
C PHE A 89 -7.55 -4.56 -5.34
N LYS A 90 -8.41 -5.57 -5.28
CA LYS A 90 -7.98 -6.94 -4.97
C LYS A 90 -6.94 -7.42 -5.97
N HIS A 91 -5.92 -8.11 -5.47
CA HIS A 91 -4.97 -8.79 -6.35
C HIS A 91 -5.57 -10.08 -6.94
N GLY A 92 -5.67 -10.17 -8.26
CA GLY A 92 -6.02 -11.42 -8.94
C GLY A 92 -4.91 -12.46 -8.83
N SER A 93 -5.05 -13.45 -7.95
CA SER A 93 -4.05 -14.51 -7.69
C SER A 93 -3.58 -15.26 -8.94
N MET A 94 -4.48 -15.52 -9.89
CA MET A 94 -4.17 -16.24 -11.14
C MET A 94 -3.60 -15.32 -12.24
N SER A 95 -4.14 -14.11 -12.40
CA SER A 95 -3.77 -13.21 -13.51
C SER A 95 -2.66 -12.22 -13.15
N GLY A 96 -2.39 -12.01 -11.87
CA GLY A 96 -1.47 -10.99 -11.38
C GLY A 96 -1.91 -9.55 -11.65
N ASN A 97 -3.18 -9.35 -12.02
CA ASN A 97 -3.76 -8.04 -12.36
C ASN A 97 -4.68 -7.56 -11.23
N PRO A 98 -4.87 -6.24 -11.07
CA PRO A 98 -5.89 -5.71 -10.17
C PRO A 98 -7.27 -6.17 -10.65
N LYS A 99 -8.13 -6.41 -9.66
CA LYS A 99 -9.56 -6.76 -9.79
C LYS A 99 -10.34 -5.93 -8.78
N GLU A 100 -11.66 -5.91 -8.90
CA GLU A 100 -12.65 -5.49 -7.88
C GLU A 100 -12.16 -4.41 -6.90
N LEU A 101 -12.70 -3.20 -7.02
CA LEU A 101 -12.53 -2.18 -5.98
C LEU A 101 -13.02 -2.75 -4.64
N CYS A 102 -12.15 -2.74 -3.63
CA CYS A 102 -12.46 -3.31 -2.32
C CYS A 102 -12.40 -2.31 -1.17
N ALA A 103 -11.73 -1.18 -1.35
CA ALA A 103 -11.79 -0.05 -0.43
C ALA A 103 -11.49 1.25 -1.16
N GLU A 104 -12.05 2.35 -0.64
CA GLU A 104 -11.76 3.70 -1.07
C GLU A 104 -11.58 4.60 0.14
N LEU A 105 -10.59 5.49 0.07
CA LEU A 105 -10.25 6.42 1.14
C LEU A 105 -10.17 7.82 0.57
N PRO A 106 -11.08 8.71 0.97
CA PRO A 106 -10.91 10.14 0.73
C PRO A 106 -9.52 10.64 1.18
N LEU A 107 -8.92 11.55 0.40
CA LEU A 107 -7.56 12.03 0.72
C LEU A 107 -7.48 12.77 2.06
N ASP A 108 -8.55 13.42 2.49
CA ASP A 108 -8.67 14.12 3.77
C ASP A 108 -8.62 13.18 4.98
N THR A 109 -9.09 11.93 4.85
CA THR A 109 -9.02 10.91 5.91
C THR A 109 -7.59 10.51 6.27
N LEU A 110 -6.65 10.58 5.32
CA LEU A 110 -5.23 10.28 5.54
C LEU A 110 -4.50 11.51 6.10
N VAL A 111 -3.90 11.42 7.28
CA VAL A 111 -3.09 12.51 7.85
C VAL A 111 -1.65 12.42 7.37
N ASP A 112 -1.11 11.21 7.32
CA ASP A 112 0.30 10.98 7.03
C ASP A 112 0.49 9.63 6.35
N MET A 113 1.49 9.54 5.49
CA MET A 113 1.90 8.32 4.82
C MET A 113 3.42 8.26 4.78
N THR A 114 3.98 7.26 5.44
CA THR A 114 5.43 7.10 5.58
C THR A 114 5.89 5.76 5.03
N MET A 115 7.17 5.70 4.64
CA MET A 115 7.78 4.47 4.18
C MET A 115 9.14 4.25 4.83
N GLU A 116 9.29 3.12 5.53
CA GLU A 116 10.58 2.64 6.02
C GLU A 116 11.19 1.66 5.02
N LYS A 117 12.41 1.97 4.54
CA LYS A 117 13.11 1.13 3.58
C LYS A 117 13.81 -0.04 4.28
N GLY A 118 13.25 -1.24 4.14
CA GLY A 118 13.93 -2.49 4.51
C GLY A 118 14.73 -3.11 3.35
N LYS A 119 15.58 -4.08 3.70
CA LYS A 119 16.44 -4.81 2.72
C LYS A 119 15.65 -5.73 1.78
N LEU A 120 14.60 -6.37 2.30
CA LEU A 120 13.78 -7.36 1.57
C LEU A 120 12.45 -6.76 1.08
N SER A 121 11.82 -5.94 1.91
CA SER A 121 10.63 -5.15 1.58
C SER A 121 10.73 -3.78 2.24
N HIS A 122 9.97 -2.83 1.72
CA HIS A 122 9.67 -1.58 2.42
C HIS A 122 8.44 -1.79 3.31
N PHE A 123 8.29 -0.96 4.33
CA PHE A 123 7.13 -0.95 5.20
C PHE A 123 6.46 0.41 5.03
N MET A 124 5.23 0.40 4.51
CA MET A 124 4.43 1.62 4.34
C MET A 124 3.43 1.71 5.48
N THR A 125 3.41 2.84 6.17
CA THR A 125 2.47 3.12 7.26
C THR A 125 1.57 4.27 6.86
N MET A 126 0.26 4.04 6.95
CA MET A 126 -0.79 5.04 6.74
C MET A 126 -1.38 5.41 8.09
N LYS A 127 -1.45 6.72 8.38
CA LYS A 127 -2.09 7.26 9.60
C LYS A 127 -3.32 8.07 9.22
N PHE A 128 -4.38 7.90 10.00
CA PHE A 128 -5.69 8.48 9.72
C PHE A 128 -6.06 9.58 10.72
N ALA A 129 -7.03 10.41 10.33
CA ALA A 129 -7.50 11.53 11.13
C ALA A 129 -8.17 11.13 12.45
N ASP A 130 -8.71 9.90 12.52
CA ASP A 130 -9.29 9.33 13.74
C ASP A 130 -8.22 8.79 14.72
N GLY A 131 -6.94 8.95 14.39
CA GLY A 131 -5.81 8.47 15.20
C GLY A 131 -5.42 7.01 14.92
N SER A 132 -6.19 6.29 14.10
CA SER A 132 -5.85 4.93 13.71
C SER A 132 -4.67 4.89 12.73
N ALA A 133 -4.05 3.72 12.60
CA ALA A 133 -2.99 3.49 11.63
C ALA A 133 -3.04 2.06 11.09
N THR A 134 -2.59 1.89 9.84
CA THR A 134 -2.37 0.57 9.25
C THR A 134 -1.01 0.52 8.57
N SER A 135 -0.45 -0.68 8.48
CA SER A 135 0.87 -0.91 7.91
C SER A 135 0.82 -2.02 6.86
N TYR A 136 1.59 -1.82 5.79
CA TYR A 136 1.70 -2.75 4.68
C TYR A 136 3.16 -3.09 4.36
N ASP A 137 3.40 -4.34 3.96
CA ASP A 137 4.64 -4.71 3.29
C ASP A 137 4.56 -4.26 1.83
N VAL A 138 5.61 -3.61 1.33
CA VAL A 138 5.72 -3.18 -0.06
C VAL A 138 6.98 -3.78 -0.68
N VAL A 139 6.80 -4.59 -1.73
CA VAL A 139 7.92 -5.25 -2.40
C VAL A 139 8.75 -4.24 -3.18
N ARG A 140 10.06 -4.49 -3.27
CA ARG A 140 10.98 -3.61 -4.00
C ARG A 140 10.58 -3.50 -5.47
N GLY A 141 10.67 -2.28 -6.01
CA GLY A 141 10.30 -2.01 -7.40
C GLY A 141 8.80 -1.92 -7.65
N ALA A 142 7.96 -1.91 -6.61
CA ALA A 142 6.52 -1.62 -6.70
C ALA A 142 6.20 -0.12 -6.76
N GLN A 143 7.16 0.74 -7.15
CA GLN A 143 6.92 2.18 -7.35
C GLN A 143 6.36 2.89 -6.09
N ALA A 144 6.78 2.43 -4.91
CA ALA A 144 6.31 2.96 -3.64
C ALA A 144 6.83 4.37 -3.34
N ASP A 145 8.06 4.68 -3.77
CA ASP A 145 8.63 6.03 -3.67
C ASP A 145 7.75 7.02 -4.45
N ASP A 146 7.46 6.72 -5.73
CA ASP A 146 6.55 7.53 -6.57
C ASP A 146 5.17 7.70 -5.91
N PHE A 147 4.66 6.66 -5.25
CA PHE A 147 3.37 6.69 -4.57
C PHE A 147 3.36 7.68 -3.39
N ILE A 148 4.38 7.63 -2.53
CA ILE A 148 4.55 8.54 -1.38
C ILE A 148 4.74 9.99 -1.86
N ASP A 149 5.60 10.20 -2.86
CA ASP A 149 5.84 11.53 -3.42
C ASP A 149 4.56 12.12 -4.04
N GLY A 150 3.78 11.29 -4.74
CA GLY A 150 2.48 11.67 -5.29
C GLY A 150 1.49 12.08 -4.19
N PHE A 151 1.43 11.32 -3.09
CA PHE A 151 0.56 11.65 -1.96
C PHE A 151 0.94 12.98 -1.32
N ASN A 152 2.24 13.19 -1.05
CA ASN A 152 2.75 14.42 -0.45
C ASN A 152 2.50 15.64 -1.35
N LEU A 153 2.66 15.49 -2.67
CA LEU A 153 2.36 16.55 -3.63
C LEU A 153 0.87 16.95 -3.59
N LEU A 154 -0.04 15.97 -3.58
CA LEU A 154 -1.48 16.24 -3.54
C LEU A 154 -1.91 16.85 -2.21
N LYS A 155 -1.36 16.38 -1.09
CA LYS A 155 -1.60 16.98 0.24
C LYS A 155 -1.07 18.41 0.34
N GLY A 156 0.12 18.67 -0.19
CA GLY A 156 0.69 20.03 -0.22
C GLY A 156 -0.14 21.01 -1.06
N ARG A 157 -0.72 20.54 -2.18
CA ARG A 157 -1.65 21.35 -3.00
C ARG A 157 -2.93 21.68 -2.25
N ALA A 158 -3.51 20.70 -1.54
CA ALA A 158 -4.70 20.92 -0.73
C ALA A 158 -4.47 21.94 0.40
N ALA A 159 -3.28 21.92 1.02
CA ALA A 159 -2.91 22.88 2.07
C ALA A 159 -2.70 24.31 1.55
N SER A 160 -2.44 24.50 0.25
CA SER A 160 -2.18 25.81 -0.37
C SER A 160 -3.41 26.45 -1.02
N ALA A 161 -4.53 25.72 -1.08
CA ALA A 161 -5.78 26.14 -1.71
C ALA A 161 -6.83 26.67 -0.70
N ASN A 162 -6.47 26.74 0.59
CA ASN A 162 -7.23 27.34 1.67
C ASN A 162 -6.59 28.66 2.10
#